data_AF-A0AAE3M238-F1
#
_entry.id   AF-A0AAE3M238-F1
#
_cell.length_a   1.000
_cell.length_b   1.000
_cell.length_c   1.000
_cell.angle_alpha   90.00
_cell.angle_beta   90.00
_cell.angle_gamma   90.00
#
_symmetry.space_group_name_H-M   'P 1'
#
loop_
_entity.id
_entity.type
_entity.pdbx_description
1 polymer ?
#
loop_
_entity_poly.entity_id
_entity_poly.type
_entity_poly.pdbx_seq_one_letter_code
_entity_poly.pdbx_strand_id
1 'polypeptide(L)'
;MTYIIIALTFIFLLSLIYLYKPILRLIAEKRAIPKMEKILFSNTNETKESVLETIHNVTSKRLSDDLILDYFYKIKGLQVLNINKPINFWLKIYLTSPTKVKLNYFEQVKFYETFLNYPKINDSNSKPIYKGKELRTYNLGKNLKTQLSEKLISQKLA
;
A
#
# COMPACT_ATOMS: atom_id res chain seq x y z
N MET A 1 -43.16 29.51 1.12
CA MET A 1 -42.96 28.09 1.51
C MET A 1 -42.19 27.28 0.47
N THR A 2 -42.59 27.31 -0.81
CA THR A 2 -41.91 26.57 -1.90
C THR A 2 -40.41 26.89 -2.04
N TYR A 3 -40.01 28.17 -1.99
CA TYR A 3 -38.59 28.56 -2.07
C TYR A 3 -37.73 28.05 -0.91
N ILE A 4 -38.30 27.97 0.29
CA ILE A 4 -37.60 27.44 1.48
C ILE A 4 -37.34 25.95 1.31
N ILE A 5 -38.33 25.21 0.80
CA ILE A 5 -38.21 23.77 0.52
C ILE A 5 -37.12 23.53 -0.54
N ILE A 6 -37.08 24.33 -1.61
CA ILE A 6 -36.05 24.21 -2.67
C ILE A 6 -34.65 24.52 -2.14
N ALA A 7 -34.50 25.54 -1.29
CA ALA A 7 -33.21 25.85 -0.67
C ALA A 7 -32.73 24.70 0.24
N LEU A 8 -33.63 24.11 1.03
CA LEU A 8 -33.33 23.02 1.94
C LEU A 8 -32.92 21.74 1.20
N THR A 9 -33.58 21.41 0.10
CA THR A 9 -33.21 20.26 -0.73
C THR A 9 -31.84 20.45 -1.38
N PHE A 10 -31.51 21.66 -1.83
CA PHE A 10 -30.20 21.95 -2.43
C PHE A 10 -29.06 21.84 -1.41
N ILE A 11 -29.26 22.37 -0.19
CA ILE A 11 -28.31 22.23 0.92
C ILE A 11 -28.12 20.75 1.30
N PHE A 12 -29.20 19.98 1.35
CA PHE A 12 -29.14 18.55 1.65
C PHE A 12 -28.36 17.79 0.57
N LEU A 13 -28.60 18.08 -0.70
CA LEU A 13 -27.89 17.45 -1.82
C LEU A 13 -26.38 17.77 -1.79
N LEU A 14 -26.03 19.05 -1.55
CA LEU A 14 -24.64 19.49 -1.40
C LEU A 14 -23.95 18.80 -0.22
N SER A 15 -24.64 18.66 0.91
CA SER A 15 -24.11 17.98 2.10
C SER A 15 -23.82 16.50 1.81
N LEU A 16 -24.74 15.80 1.13
CA LEU A 16 -24.53 14.42 0.67
C LEU A 16 -23.32 14.30 -0.26
N ILE A 17 -23.16 15.23 -1.20
CA ILE A 17 -22.02 15.29 -2.12
C ILE A 17 -20.71 15.60 -1.38
N TYR A 18 -20.75 16.32 -0.26
CA TYR A 18 -19.54 16.57 0.51
C TYR A 18 -19.14 15.36 1.36
N LEU A 19 -20.13 14.66 1.94
CA LEU A 19 -19.90 13.58 2.90
C LEU A 19 -19.71 12.19 2.27
N TYR A 20 -20.12 11.96 1.00
CA TYR A 20 -20.01 10.61 0.43
C TYR A 20 -18.57 10.09 0.34
N LYS A 21 -17.60 10.94 -0.02
CA LYS A 21 -16.18 10.54 -0.17
C LYS A 21 -15.57 10.04 1.15
N PRO A 22 -15.60 10.80 2.26
CA PRO A 22 -15.01 10.35 3.52
C PRO A 22 -15.72 9.11 4.08
N ILE A 23 -17.05 9.03 3.97
CA ILE A 23 -17.82 7.86 4.43
C ILE A 23 -17.42 6.61 3.64
N LEU A 24 -17.36 6.72 2.31
CA LEU A 24 -16.97 5.61 1.43
C LEU A 24 -15.55 5.12 1.75
N ARG A 25 -14.61 6.05 2.04
CA ARG A 25 -13.25 5.70 2.46
C ARG A 25 -13.21 4.94 3.77
N LEU A 26 -13.95 5.39 4.79
CA LEU A 26 -13.99 4.72 6.10
C LEU A 26 -14.55 3.30 6.00
N ILE A 27 -15.62 3.13 5.19
CA ILE A 27 -16.20 1.81 4.95
C ILE A 27 -15.21 0.92 4.18
N ALA A 28 -14.51 1.48 3.21
CA ALA A 28 -13.47 0.76 2.47
C ALA A 28 -12.34 0.31 3.39
N GLU A 29 -11.83 1.17 4.27
CA GLU A 29 -10.79 0.82 5.25
C GLU A 29 -11.24 -0.38 6.12
N LYS A 30 -12.43 -0.29 6.75
CA LYS A 30 -12.95 -1.37 7.61
C LYS A 30 -13.12 -2.71 6.88
N ARG A 31 -13.51 -2.69 5.61
CA ARG A 31 -13.75 -3.92 4.83
C ARG A 31 -12.50 -4.46 4.13
N ALA A 32 -11.54 -3.60 3.82
CA ALA A 32 -10.35 -3.95 3.05
C ALA A 32 -9.23 -4.47 3.93
N ILE A 33 -9.00 -3.89 5.11
CA ILE A 33 -7.93 -4.29 6.04
C ILE A 33 -7.90 -5.79 6.32
N PRO A 34 -9.00 -6.44 6.78
CA PRO A 34 -8.95 -7.88 7.09
C PRO A 34 -8.65 -8.75 5.85
N LYS A 35 -9.09 -8.30 4.67
CA LYS A 35 -8.77 -8.98 3.41
C LYS A 35 -7.31 -8.79 3.03
N MET A 36 -6.77 -7.60 3.23
CA MET A 36 -5.37 -7.27 2.95
C MET A 36 -4.42 -8.00 3.87
N GLU A 37 -4.73 -8.05 5.18
CA GLU A 37 -3.99 -8.85 6.15
C GLU A 37 -3.95 -10.32 5.75
N LYS A 38 -5.10 -10.89 5.36
CA LYS A 38 -5.13 -12.25 4.83
C LYS A 38 -4.22 -12.37 3.60
N ILE A 39 -4.28 -11.48 2.63
CA ILE A 39 -3.45 -11.58 1.41
C ILE A 39 -1.96 -11.49 1.72
N LEU A 40 -1.55 -10.55 2.57
CA LEU A 40 -0.14 -10.26 2.84
C LEU A 40 0.49 -11.28 3.80
N PHE A 41 -0.26 -11.78 4.79
CA PHE A 41 0.28 -12.64 5.86
C PHE A 41 -0.14 -14.11 5.78
N SER A 42 -1.05 -14.53 4.89
CA SER A 42 -1.54 -15.94 4.89
C SER A 42 -0.45 -16.98 4.67
N ASN A 43 0.64 -16.63 3.98
CA ASN A 43 1.67 -17.58 3.54
C ASN A 43 3.09 -17.17 3.99
N THR A 44 3.21 -16.20 4.91
CA THR A 44 4.52 -15.73 5.38
C THR A 44 4.80 -16.16 6.81
N ASN A 45 6.04 -16.55 7.08
CA ASN A 45 6.53 -16.73 8.46
C ASN A 45 6.65 -15.41 9.22
N GLU A 46 6.55 -14.28 8.52
CA GLU A 46 6.58 -12.94 9.12
C GLU A 46 5.19 -12.57 9.63
N THR A 47 5.15 -12.18 10.90
CA THR A 47 3.94 -11.67 11.57
C THR A 47 3.78 -10.17 11.32
N LYS A 48 2.56 -9.68 11.50
CA LYS A 48 2.24 -8.25 11.50
C LYS A 48 3.13 -7.45 12.46
N GLU A 49 3.41 -8.00 13.64
CA GLU A 49 4.26 -7.39 14.66
C GLU A 49 5.72 -7.25 14.19
N SER A 50 6.26 -8.28 13.52
CA SER A 50 7.62 -8.22 12.97
C SER A 50 7.76 -7.14 11.88
N VAL A 51 6.74 -6.99 11.03
CA VAL A 51 6.70 -5.91 10.04
C VAL A 51 6.63 -4.53 10.71
N LEU A 52 5.80 -4.39 11.73
CA LEU A 52 5.69 -3.16 12.52
C LEU A 52 7.03 -2.77 13.13
N GLU A 53 7.68 -3.69 13.83
CA GLU A 53 8.99 -3.46 14.47
C GLU A 53 10.04 -3.03 13.43
N THR A 54 10.07 -3.71 12.29
CA THR A 54 10.99 -3.38 11.20
C THR A 54 10.79 -1.95 10.69
N ILE A 55 9.55 -1.52 10.48
CA ILE A 55 9.26 -0.17 9.99
C ILE A 55 9.49 0.86 11.10
N HIS A 56 9.22 0.53 12.36
CA HIS A 56 9.59 1.36 13.51
C HIS A 56 11.08 1.64 13.56
N ASN A 57 11.90 0.63 13.29
CA ASN A 57 13.36 0.80 13.22
C ASN A 57 13.77 1.71 12.04
N VAL A 58 13.09 1.62 10.89
CA VAL A 58 13.34 2.50 9.73
C VAL A 58 12.93 3.95 10.00
N THR A 59 11.83 4.15 10.73
CA THR A 59 11.22 5.47 10.99
C THR A 59 11.60 6.06 12.35
N SER A 60 12.54 5.42 13.05
CA SER A 60 12.97 5.80 14.40
C SER A 60 11.81 5.99 15.38
N LYS A 61 10.78 5.12 15.30
CA LYS A 61 9.57 5.13 16.14
C LYS A 61 8.75 6.42 16.10
N ARG A 62 8.95 7.25 15.07
CA ARG A 62 8.25 8.53 14.90
C ARG A 62 6.76 8.36 14.57
N LEU A 63 6.39 7.24 13.97
CA LEU A 63 5.03 6.97 13.48
C LEU A 63 4.31 5.99 14.40
N SER A 64 3.01 6.17 14.56
CA SER A 64 2.17 5.17 15.24
C SER A 64 1.94 3.95 14.36
N ASP A 65 1.63 2.82 15.01
CA ASP A 65 1.35 1.54 14.35
C ASP A 65 0.26 1.68 13.28
N ASP A 66 -0.80 2.43 13.55
CA ASP A 66 -1.88 2.68 12.59
C ASP A 66 -1.41 3.35 11.30
N LEU A 67 -0.47 4.29 11.41
CA LEU A 67 0.10 5.01 10.25
C LEU A 67 1.05 4.11 9.48
N ILE A 68 1.86 3.32 10.19
CA ILE A 68 2.79 2.36 9.61
C ILE A 68 2.03 1.29 8.82
N LEU A 69 0.98 0.71 9.41
CA LEU A 69 0.18 -0.33 8.77
C LEU A 69 -0.59 0.21 7.57
N ASP A 70 -1.20 1.39 7.67
CA ASP A 70 -1.87 2.01 6.51
C ASP A 70 -0.89 2.21 5.35
N TYR A 71 0.32 2.68 5.65
CA TYR A 71 1.37 2.83 4.65
C TYR A 71 1.77 1.48 4.05
N PHE A 72 2.10 0.50 4.90
CA PHE A 72 2.55 -0.83 4.47
C PHE A 72 1.51 -1.53 3.60
N TYR A 73 0.24 -1.58 4.05
CA TYR A 73 -0.86 -2.23 3.34
C TYR A 73 -1.14 -1.61 1.99
N LYS A 74 -1.06 -0.28 1.87
CA LYS A 74 -1.28 0.37 0.58
C LYS A 74 -0.14 0.10 -0.38
N ILE A 75 1.10 0.30 0.03
CA ILE A 75 2.26 0.15 -0.85
C ILE A 75 2.44 -1.32 -1.27
N LYS A 76 2.42 -2.25 -0.31
CA LYS A 76 2.60 -3.68 -0.61
C LYS A 76 1.34 -4.32 -1.18
N GLY A 77 0.16 -3.89 -0.74
CA GLY A 77 -1.09 -4.32 -1.36
C GLY A 77 -1.17 -3.95 -2.83
N LEU A 78 -0.76 -2.74 -3.21
CA LEU A 78 -0.66 -2.34 -4.63
C LEU A 78 0.38 -3.15 -5.41
N GLN A 79 1.49 -3.52 -4.78
CA GLN A 79 2.54 -4.32 -5.41
C GLN A 79 2.07 -5.78 -5.65
N VAL A 80 1.38 -6.37 -4.67
CA VAL A 80 0.91 -7.76 -4.73
C VAL A 80 -0.33 -7.89 -5.60
N LEU A 81 -1.25 -6.93 -5.52
CA LEU A 81 -2.49 -6.95 -6.27
C LEU A 81 -2.32 -6.21 -7.59
N ASN A 82 -2.35 -6.96 -8.68
CA ASN A 82 -2.42 -6.36 -10.00
C ASN A 82 -3.77 -5.62 -10.15
N ILE A 83 -3.72 -4.29 -10.11
CA ILE A 83 -4.90 -3.39 -10.20
C ILE A 83 -5.66 -3.59 -11.53
N ASN A 84 -4.99 -4.14 -12.55
CA ASN A 84 -5.56 -4.40 -13.87
C ASN A 84 -6.36 -5.71 -13.93
N LYS A 85 -6.40 -6.50 -12.84
CA LYS A 85 -7.25 -7.69 -12.71
C LYS A 85 -8.52 -7.34 -11.92
N PRO A 86 -9.62 -8.11 -12.07
CA PRO A 86 -10.82 -7.91 -11.27
C PRO A 86 -10.52 -8.16 -9.79
N ILE A 87 -10.34 -7.08 -9.03
CA ILE A 87 -10.15 -7.07 -7.58
C ILE A 87 -11.44 -6.62 -6.88
N ASN A 88 -11.57 -6.97 -5.60
CA ASN A 88 -12.71 -6.55 -4.79
C ASN A 88 -12.82 -5.01 -4.76
N PHE A 89 -14.03 -4.49 -4.99
CA PHE A 89 -14.31 -3.05 -5.06
C PHE A 89 -13.78 -2.27 -3.85
N TRP A 90 -14.00 -2.77 -2.63
CA TRP A 90 -13.54 -2.12 -1.40
C TRP A 90 -12.01 -2.08 -1.30
N LEU A 91 -11.36 -3.14 -1.77
CA LEU A 91 -9.90 -3.26 -1.81
C LEU A 91 -9.31 -2.28 -2.81
N LYS A 92 -9.94 -2.15 -3.99
CA LYS A 92 -9.57 -1.16 -5.00
C LYS A 92 -9.63 0.24 -4.43
N ILE A 93 -10.78 0.63 -3.86
CA ILE A 93 -10.96 1.97 -3.27
C ILE A 93 -9.89 2.22 -2.20
N TYR A 94 -9.71 1.28 -1.27
CA TYR A 94 -8.75 1.42 -0.19
C TYR A 94 -7.32 1.61 -0.70
N LEU A 95 -6.87 0.78 -1.64
CA LEU A 95 -5.51 0.84 -2.20
C LEU A 95 -5.26 2.08 -3.06
N THR A 96 -6.29 2.57 -3.77
CA THR A 96 -6.17 3.81 -4.55
C THR A 96 -6.26 5.08 -3.71
N SER A 97 -6.64 4.95 -2.43
CA SER A 97 -6.68 6.10 -1.52
C SER A 97 -5.27 6.47 -1.05
N PRO A 98 -5.00 7.78 -0.82
CA PRO A 98 -3.69 8.21 -0.35
C PRO A 98 -3.38 7.62 1.03
N THR A 99 -2.10 7.33 1.28
CA THR A 99 -1.61 6.93 2.60
C THR A 99 -1.86 8.06 3.61
N LYS A 100 -2.12 7.69 4.87
CA LYS A 100 -2.29 8.66 5.97
C LYS A 100 -0.98 9.40 6.29
N VAL A 101 0.16 8.78 5.96
CA VAL A 101 1.49 9.33 6.19
C VAL A 101 2.35 9.23 4.93
N LYS A 102 3.28 10.17 4.78
CA LYS A 102 4.35 10.12 3.78
C LYS A 102 5.67 9.90 4.51
N LEU A 103 6.38 8.83 4.18
CA LEU A 103 7.74 8.59 4.65
C LEU A 103 8.71 9.60 4.03
N ASN A 104 9.78 9.94 4.75
CA ASN A 104 10.90 10.70 4.19
C ASN A 104 11.59 9.89 3.08
N TYR A 105 12.31 10.54 2.17
CA TYR A 105 13.02 9.87 1.08
C TYR A 105 13.92 8.73 1.56
N PHE A 106 14.76 8.97 2.58
CA PHE A 106 15.63 7.93 3.14
C PHE A 106 14.85 6.77 3.79
N GLU A 107 13.75 7.07 4.47
CA GLU A 107 12.85 6.06 5.05
C GLU A 107 12.20 5.22 3.92
N GLN A 108 11.80 5.86 2.82
CA GLN A 108 11.23 5.16 1.66
C GLN A 108 12.24 4.23 1.01
N VAL A 109 13.46 4.69 0.78
CA VAL A 109 14.52 3.85 0.18
C VAL A 109 14.75 2.61 1.03
N LYS A 110 14.97 2.79 2.34
CA LYS A 110 15.14 1.67 3.28
C LYS A 110 13.92 0.75 3.29
N PHE A 111 12.71 1.30 3.30
CA PHE A 111 11.49 0.52 3.23
C PHE A 111 11.42 -0.36 1.98
N TYR A 112 11.73 0.20 0.81
CA TYR A 112 11.70 -0.55 -0.44
C TYR A 112 12.80 -1.61 -0.50
N GLU A 113 13.99 -1.32 0.01
CA GLU A 113 15.08 -2.30 0.13
C GLU A 113 14.68 -3.47 1.02
N THR A 114 14.14 -3.19 2.21
CA THR A 114 13.75 -4.20 3.19
C THR A 114 12.63 -5.10 2.69
N PHE A 115 11.62 -4.52 2.03
CA PHE A 115 10.43 -5.27 1.63
C PHE A 115 10.37 -5.59 0.13
N LEU A 116 11.48 -5.48 -0.62
CA LEU A 116 11.48 -5.63 -2.07
C LEU A 116 10.77 -6.91 -2.55
N ASN A 117 11.07 -8.03 -1.87
CA ASN A 117 10.58 -9.37 -2.18
C ASN A 117 9.45 -9.84 -1.23
N TYR A 118 8.69 -8.91 -0.65
CA TYR A 118 7.57 -9.24 0.22
C TYR A 118 6.27 -9.44 -0.60
N PRO A 119 5.44 -10.45 -0.31
CA PRO A 119 5.65 -11.52 0.68
C PRO A 119 6.69 -12.54 0.21
N LYS A 120 7.52 -13.03 1.13
CA LYS A 120 8.50 -14.09 0.84
C LYS A 120 7.74 -15.38 0.50
N ILE A 121 7.75 -15.78 -0.77
CA ILE A 121 7.14 -17.04 -1.20
C ILE A 121 8.07 -18.16 -0.72
N ASN A 122 7.66 -18.93 0.28
CA ASN A 122 8.36 -20.17 0.62
C ASN A 122 8.03 -21.22 -0.46
N ASP A 123 9.04 -21.62 -1.23
CA ASP A 123 8.94 -22.57 -2.35
C ASP A 123 8.57 -24.01 -1.94
N SER A 124 8.14 -24.27 -0.70
CA SER A 124 8.03 -25.64 -0.19
C SER A 124 6.65 -26.31 -0.26
N ASN A 125 5.51 -25.63 -0.48
CA ASN A 125 4.22 -26.36 -0.61
C ASN A 125 2.95 -25.59 -1.07
N SER A 126 3.05 -24.45 -1.76
CA SER A 126 1.82 -23.71 -2.11
C SER A 126 1.20 -24.17 -3.45
N LYS A 127 0.10 -24.93 -3.38
CA LYS A 127 -0.88 -24.93 -4.47
C LYS A 127 -1.31 -23.47 -4.69
N PRO A 128 -1.25 -22.94 -5.91
CA PRO A 128 -1.56 -21.54 -6.18
C PRO A 128 -3.03 -21.28 -5.87
N ILE A 129 -3.29 -20.61 -4.76
CA ILE A 129 -4.54 -19.87 -4.59
C ILE A 129 -4.44 -18.76 -5.64
N TYR A 130 -5.30 -18.84 -6.66
CA TYR A 130 -5.27 -18.16 -7.96
C TYR A 130 -4.44 -18.86 -9.06
N LYS A 131 -5.09 -19.84 -9.73
CA LYS A 131 -4.74 -20.26 -11.10
C LYS A 131 -4.71 -19.02 -12.00
N GLY A 132 -3.51 -18.54 -12.34
CA GLY A 132 -3.38 -17.38 -13.22
C GLY A 132 -1.99 -16.78 -13.36
N LYS A 133 -1.02 -17.63 -13.74
CA LYS A 133 0.27 -17.32 -14.41
C LYS A 133 1.25 -16.37 -13.70
N GLU A 134 2.43 -16.92 -13.42
CA GLU A 134 3.76 -16.30 -13.23
C GLU A 134 3.80 -14.87 -12.69
N LEU A 135 4.16 -14.77 -11.41
CA LEU A 135 4.77 -13.55 -10.85
C LEU A 135 6.11 -13.32 -11.56
N ARG A 136 6.13 -12.42 -12.55
CA ARG A 136 7.37 -11.82 -13.04
C ARG A 136 7.98 -11.01 -11.89
N THR A 137 8.98 -11.58 -11.24
CA THR A 137 9.90 -10.86 -10.36
C THR A 137 10.56 -9.76 -11.20
N TYR A 138 10.23 -8.50 -10.89
CA TYR A 138 10.91 -7.37 -11.51
C TYR A 138 12.35 -7.32 -10.98
N ASN A 139 13.33 -7.59 -11.86
CA ASN A 139 14.77 -7.38 -11.67
C ASN A 139 15.12 -5.88 -11.53
N LEU A 140 14.44 -5.14 -10.65
CA LEU A 140 14.68 -3.71 -10.44
C LEU A 140 15.98 -3.45 -9.66
N GLY A 141 16.38 -4.39 -8.81
CA GLY A 141 17.54 -4.25 -7.91
C GLY A 141 18.91 -4.36 -8.60
N LYS A 142 19.00 -5.01 -9.78
CA LYS A 142 20.29 -5.23 -10.45
C LYS A 142 20.75 -4.03 -11.26
N ASN A 143 19.83 -3.21 -11.78
CA ASN A 143 20.15 -2.04 -12.60
C ASN A 143 20.44 -0.76 -11.80
N LEU A 144 19.89 -0.61 -10.59
CA LEU A 144 20.15 0.57 -9.77
C LEU A 144 21.58 0.59 -9.22
N LYS A 145 22.14 -0.57 -8.88
CA LYS A 145 23.53 -0.68 -8.40
C LYS A 145 24.55 -0.35 -9.49
N THR A 146 24.33 -0.81 -10.72
CA THR A 146 25.19 -0.48 -11.88
C THR A 146 25.09 0.99 -12.28
N GLN A 147 23.88 1.57 -12.27
CA GLN A 147 23.72 2.99 -12.59
C GLN A 147 24.32 3.92 -11.51
N LEU A 148 24.25 3.55 -10.23
CA LEU A 148 24.89 4.32 -9.16
C LEU A 148 26.42 4.18 -9.17
N SER A 149 26.95 3.00 -9.53
CA SER A 149 28.41 2.82 -9.65
C SER A 149 28.99 3.58 -10.85
N GLU A 150 28.33 3.57 -12.01
CA GLU A 150 28.82 4.30 -13.20
C GLU A 150 28.81 5.82 -13.00
N LYS A 151 27.80 6.34 -12.30
CA LYS A 151 27.69 7.78 -12.02
C LYS A 151 28.72 8.26 -11.00
N LEU A 152 29.10 7.43 -10.03
CA LEU A 152 30.14 7.74 -9.04
C LEU A 152 31.56 7.65 -9.63
N ILE A 153 31.79 6.76 -10.59
CA ILE A 153 33.09 6.64 -11.27
C ILE A 153 33.33 7.83 -12.21
N SER A 154 32.30 8.30 -12.93
CA SER A 154 32.44 9.44 -13.84
C SER A 154 32.74 10.77 -13.14
N GLN A 155 32.38 10.94 -11.86
CA GLN A 155 32.68 12.16 -11.10
C GLN A 155 34.09 12.18 -10.50
N LYS A 156 34.82 11.05 -10.47
CA LYS A 156 36.21 11.01 -9.98
C LYS A 156 37.26 11.17 -11.09
N LEU A 157 36.83 11.18 -12.34
CA LEU A 157 37.69 11.22 -13.53
C LEU A 157 37.52 12.52 -14.35
N ALA A 158 36.75 13.49 -13.84
CA ALA A 158 36.59 14.84 -14.41
C ALA A 158 37.24 15.88 -13.50
#